data_AF-A0A956F0G2-F1
#
_entry.id   AF-A0A956F0G2-F1
#
_cell.length_a   1.000
_cell.length_b   1.000
_cell.length_c   1.000
_cell.angle_alpha   90.00
_cell.angle_beta   90.00
_cell.angle_gamma   90.00
#
_symmetry.space_group_name_H-M   'P 1'
#
loop_
_entity.id
_entity.type
_entity.pdbx_description
1 polymer ?
#
loop_
_entity_poly.entity_id
_entity_poly.type
_entity_poly.pdbx_seq_one_letter_code
_entity_poly.pdbx_strand_id
1 'polypeptide(L)'
;MPHSALDTSTPAGFRAARNRLGWSGRRAAAELGTTQTTISHWETGRHRICPRAAQALVWRLELEGERRAHLATYQRAESLDVELEAALELNAVLRLERLDADREAARLRQQLRDTQAQRDELRARHAVYDRLIAELNGTWPASERPSRAKPRRVYSPAAQEAARVLGVELGERTTERDVKHAYWRASQLTHPDRNDGEGGEAFMRVTSARDTLLSELRRWA
;
A
#
# COMPACT_ATOMS: atom_id res chain seq x y z
N MET A 1 41.86 -16.81 -25.37
CA MET A 1 42.12 -17.81 -26.43
C MET A 1 43.55 -17.62 -26.89
N PRO A 2 44.49 -18.51 -26.56
CA PRO A 2 45.87 -18.37 -27.00
C PRO A 2 45.94 -18.41 -28.54
N HIS A 3 46.63 -17.45 -29.16
CA HIS A 3 46.82 -17.38 -30.62
C HIS A 3 47.70 -18.52 -31.19
N SER A 4 48.08 -19.48 -30.34
CA SER A 4 48.97 -20.63 -30.59
C SER A 4 48.49 -21.66 -31.61
N ALA A 5 47.37 -21.44 -32.30
CA ALA A 5 46.83 -22.42 -33.25
C ALA A 5 47.23 -22.18 -34.73
N LEU A 6 47.76 -20.99 -35.08
CA LEU A 6 48.20 -20.74 -36.45
C LEU A 6 49.69 -21.02 -36.59
N ASP A 7 50.03 -22.12 -37.24
CA ASP A 7 51.39 -22.38 -37.68
C ASP A 7 51.74 -21.46 -38.87
N THR A 8 52.24 -20.27 -38.54
CA THR A 8 52.67 -19.23 -39.51
C THR A 8 53.90 -19.64 -40.32
N SER A 9 54.51 -20.79 -40.03
CA SER A 9 55.57 -21.36 -40.87
C SER A 9 55.02 -22.11 -42.10
N THR A 10 53.72 -22.45 -42.10
CA THR A 10 53.03 -23.02 -43.26
C THR A 10 52.45 -21.94 -44.17
N PRO A 11 52.39 -22.17 -45.50
CA PRO A 11 51.77 -21.22 -46.44
C PRO A 11 50.33 -20.83 -46.07
N ALA A 12 49.54 -21.82 -45.65
CA ALA A 12 48.15 -21.62 -45.24
C ALA A 12 48.05 -20.80 -43.94
N GLY A 13 48.87 -21.10 -42.93
CA GLY A 13 48.90 -20.36 -41.67
C GLY A 13 49.38 -18.92 -41.84
N PHE A 14 50.38 -18.68 -42.70
CA PHE A 14 50.85 -17.33 -43.05
C PHE A 14 49.74 -16.51 -43.72
N ARG A 15 49.06 -17.08 -44.73
CA ARG A 15 47.93 -16.42 -45.40
C ARG A 15 46.80 -16.11 -44.42
N ALA A 16 46.46 -17.07 -43.54
CA ALA A 16 45.43 -16.88 -42.52
C ALA A 16 45.79 -15.77 -41.53
N ALA A 17 47.05 -15.74 -41.06
CA ALA A 17 47.56 -14.69 -40.18
C ALA A 17 47.49 -13.30 -40.83
N ARG A 18 47.94 -13.17 -42.08
CA ARG A 18 47.83 -11.92 -42.85
C ARG A 18 46.38 -11.46 -42.98
N ASN A 19 45.48 -12.37 -43.33
CA ASN A 19 44.06 -12.06 -43.50
C ASN A 19 43.41 -11.61 -42.17
N ARG A 20 43.77 -12.22 -41.04
CA ARG A 20 43.28 -11.80 -39.71
C ARG A 20 43.73 -10.39 -39.32
N LEU A 21 44.91 -9.97 -39.78
CA LEU A 21 45.40 -8.60 -39.64
C LEU A 21 44.75 -7.62 -40.63
N GLY A 22 43.94 -8.09 -41.59
CA GLY A 22 43.37 -7.27 -42.65
C GLY A 22 44.43 -6.70 -43.61
N TRP A 23 45.60 -7.32 -43.68
CA TRP A 23 46.69 -6.83 -44.52
C TRP A 23 46.52 -7.31 -45.95
N SER A 24 46.60 -6.39 -46.92
CA SER A 24 46.77 -6.77 -48.33
C SER A 24 48.18 -7.35 -48.56
N GLY A 25 48.39 -8.09 -49.65
CA GLY A 25 49.73 -8.60 -49.98
C GLY A 25 50.77 -7.49 -50.11
N ARG A 26 50.39 -6.33 -50.64
CA ARG A 26 51.24 -5.12 -50.72
C ARG A 26 51.58 -4.56 -49.33
N ARG A 27 50.60 -4.49 -48.41
CA ARG A 27 50.84 -4.02 -47.05
C ARG A 27 51.72 -4.98 -46.26
N ALA A 28 51.47 -6.28 -46.36
CA ALA A 28 52.32 -7.28 -45.71
C ALA A 28 53.76 -7.22 -46.23
N ALA A 29 53.95 -7.00 -47.53
CA ALA A 29 55.27 -6.80 -48.12
C ALA A 29 55.99 -5.59 -47.51
N ALA A 30 55.30 -4.45 -47.37
CA ALA A 30 55.85 -3.25 -46.74
C ALA A 30 56.21 -3.46 -45.26
N GLU A 31 55.30 -4.04 -44.47
CA GLU A 31 55.50 -4.29 -43.03
C GLU A 31 56.62 -5.31 -42.75
N LEU A 32 56.81 -6.29 -43.64
CA LEU A 32 57.82 -7.34 -43.50
C LEU A 32 59.13 -7.00 -44.23
N GLY A 33 59.23 -5.84 -44.89
CA GLY A 33 60.42 -5.44 -45.63
C GLY A 33 60.75 -6.34 -46.83
N THR A 34 59.74 -6.80 -47.57
CA THR A 34 59.91 -7.69 -48.73
C THR A 34 59.07 -7.24 -49.93
N THR A 35 59.09 -7.99 -51.03
CA THR A 35 58.27 -7.71 -52.22
C THR A 35 56.93 -8.44 -52.18
N GLN A 36 55.92 -7.91 -52.86
CA GLN A 36 54.62 -8.57 -52.98
C GLN A 36 54.72 -9.96 -53.64
N THR A 37 55.65 -10.13 -54.59
CA THR A 37 55.94 -11.42 -55.23
C THR A 37 56.46 -12.43 -54.21
N THR A 38 57.34 -12.00 -53.30
CA THR A 38 57.83 -12.85 -52.20
C THR A 38 56.69 -13.31 -51.30
N ILE A 39 55.77 -12.41 -50.92
CA ILE A 39 54.57 -12.76 -50.15
C ILE A 39 53.73 -13.80 -50.90
N SER A 40 53.51 -13.62 -52.20
CA SER A 40 52.76 -14.59 -53.01
C SER A 40 53.44 -15.97 -53.03
N HIS A 41 54.76 -16.02 -53.22
CA HIS A 41 55.51 -17.28 -53.24
C HIS A 41 55.51 -18.00 -51.89
N TRP A 42 55.53 -17.25 -50.78
CA TRP A 42 55.35 -17.80 -49.43
C TRP A 42 53.96 -18.40 -49.24
N GLU A 43 52.91 -17.71 -49.67
CA GLU A 43 51.53 -18.18 -49.52
C GLU A 43 51.15 -19.34 -50.44
N THR A 44 51.81 -19.50 -51.59
CA THR A 44 51.61 -20.67 -52.48
C THR A 44 52.53 -21.84 -52.14
N GLY A 45 53.42 -21.68 -51.15
CA GLY A 45 54.42 -22.70 -50.80
C GLY A 45 55.53 -22.87 -51.84
N ARG A 46 55.66 -21.94 -52.81
CA ARG A 46 56.74 -21.98 -53.81
C ARG A 46 58.09 -21.73 -53.14
N HIS A 47 58.12 -20.83 -52.16
CA HIS A 47 59.30 -20.55 -51.33
C HIS A 47 59.01 -20.86 -49.85
N ARG A 48 60.03 -21.33 -49.13
CA ARG A 48 59.95 -21.47 -47.67
C ARG A 48 59.80 -20.09 -47.02
N ILE A 49 58.91 -20.00 -46.04
CA ILE A 49 58.66 -18.77 -45.29
C ILE A 49 59.88 -18.47 -44.41
N CYS A 50 60.38 -17.24 -44.48
CA CYS A 50 61.47 -16.81 -43.62
C CYS A 50 61.01 -16.87 -42.14
N PRO A 51 61.74 -17.55 -41.23
CA PRO A 51 61.35 -17.63 -39.82
C PRO A 51 61.12 -16.26 -39.18
N ARG A 52 61.91 -15.25 -39.54
CA ARG A 52 61.75 -13.88 -39.05
C ARG A 52 60.43 -13.24 -39.51
N ALA A 53 60.00 -13.52 -40.74
CA ALA A 53 58.72 -13.02 -41.26
C ALA A 53 57.52 -13.71 -40.58
N ALA A 54 57.62 -15.03 -40.36
CA ALA A 54 56.63 -15.78 -39.60
C ALA A 54 56.51 -15.27 -38.15
N GLN A 55 57.64 -15.06 -37.47
CA GLN A 55 57.68 -14.49 -36.12
C GLN A 55 57.12 -13.06 -36.07
N ALA A 56 57.45 -12.21 -37.04
CA ALA A 56 56.92 -10.85 -37.11
C ALA A 56 55.39 -10.81 -37.25
N LEU A 57 54.80 -11.74 -38.01
CA LEU A 57 53.34 -11.87 -38.10
C LEU A 57 52.72 -12.35 -36.78
N VAL A 58 53.34 -13.31 -36.10
CA VAL A 58 52.87 -13.79 -34.78
C VAL A 58 52.87 -12.64 -33.78
N TRP A 59 53.99 -11.93 -33.65
CA TRP A 59 54.12 -10.76 -32.78
C TRP A 59 53.07 -9.70 -33.10
N ARG A 60 52.82 -9.42 -34.38
CA ARG A 60 51.79 -8.45 -34.79
C ARG A 60 50.38 -8.90 -34.44
N LEU A 61 50.07 -10.19 -34.55
CA LEU A 61 48.77 -10.73 -34.14
C LEU A 61 48.58 -10.64 -32.63
N GLU A 62 49.61 -10.95 -31.85
CA GLU A 62 49.59 -10.83 -30.39
C GLU A 62 49.37 -9.38 -29.97
N LEU A 63 50.15 -8.45 -30.51
CA LEU A 63 50.00 -7.02 -30.21
C LEU A 63 48.61 -6.48 -30.59
N GLU A 64 48.06 -6.91 -31.74
CA GLU A 64 46.71 -6.50 -32.15
C GLU A 64 45.63 -7.13 -31.25
N GLY A 65 45.85 -8.36 -30.79
CA GLY A 65 45.00 -9.03 -29.81
C GLY A 65 44.99 -8.29 -28.47
N GLU A 66 46.17 -7.94 -27.95
CA GLU A 66 46.33 -7.14 -26.72
C GLU A 66 45.69 -5.77 -26.87
N ARG A 67 45.93 -5.08 -28.00
CA ARG A 67 45.31 -3.77 -28.28
C ARG A 67 43.79 -3.85 -28.29
N ARG A 68 43.21 -4.87 -28.93
CA ARG A 68 41.76 -5.08 -28.94
C ARG A 68 41.21 -5.41 -27.56
N ALA A 69 41.90 -6.25 -26.80
CA ALA A 69 41.52 -6.56 -25.42
C ALA A 69 41.53 -5.29 -24.54
N HIS A 70 42.57 -4.47 -24.69
CA HIS A 70 42.68 -3.19 -23.99
C HIS A 70 41.55 -2.23 -24.40
N LEU A 71 41.29 -2.04 -25.69
CA LEU A 71 40.18 -1.21 -26.16
C LEU A 71 38.82 -1.70 -25.64
N ALA A 72 38.58 -3.02 -25.61
CA ALA A 72 37.37 -3.60 -25.05
C ALA A 72 37.23 -3.30 -23.55
N THR A 73 38.34 -3.34 -22.79
CA THR A 73 38.35 -2.94 -21.38
C THR A 73 38.03 -1.46 -21.21
N TYR A 74 38.57 -0.58 -22.07
CA TYR A 74 38.28 0.86 -22.03
C TYR A 74 36.82 1.15 -22.37
N GLN A 75 36.28 0.55 -23.43
CA GLN A 75 34.86 0.68 -23.79
C GLN A 75 33.94 0.19 -22.67
N ARG A 76 34.35 -0.88 -21.97
CA ARG A 76 33.61 -1.38 -20.80
C ARG A 76 33.70 -0.43 -19.61
N ALA A 77 34.85 0.20 -19.38
CA ALA A 77 34.99 1.21 -18.33
C ALA A 77 34.11 2.43 -18.63
N GLU A 78 34.12 2.91 -19.87
CA GLU A 78 33.27 4.01 -20.33
C GLU A 78 31.77 3.69 -20.19
N SER A 79 31.35 2.47 -20.54
CA SER A 79 29.95 2.05 -20.33
C SER A 79 29.59 2.00 -18.84
N LEU A 80 30.52 1.55 -17.98
CA LEU A 80 30.30 1.51 -16.53
C LEU A 80 30.22 2.92 -15.92
N ASP A 81 30.99 3.88 -16.44
CA ASP A 81 30.92 5.28 -15.99
C ASP A 81 29.55 5.89 -16.31
N VAL A 82 29.02 5.64 -17.52
CA VAL A 82 27.66 6.07 -17.91
C VAL A 82 26.58 5.40 -17.05
N GLU A 83 26.70 4.08 -16.78
CA GLU A 83 25.78 3.37 -15.90
C GLU A 83 25.84 3.89 -14.45
N LEU A 84 27.04 4.22 -13.95
CA LEU A 84 27.24 4.78 -12.63
C LEU A 84 26.62 6.17 -12.50
N GLU A 85 26.80 7.04 -13.50
CA GLU A 85 26.20 8.37 -13.54
C GLU A 85 24.67 8.29 -13.52
N ALA A 86 24.08 7.45 -14.38
CA ALA A 86 22.63 7.22 -14.39
C ALA A 86 22.10 6.68 -13.05
N ALA A 87 22.85 5.77 -12.39
CA ALA A 87 22.47 5.25 -11.07
C ALA A 87 22.52 6.33 -9.97
N LEU A 88 23.50 7.24 -10.04
CA LEU A 88 23.60 8.37 -9.10
C LEU A 88 22.47 9.39 -9.31
N GLU A 89 22.12 9.69 -10.55
CA GLU A 89 20.97 10.55 -10.89
C GLU A 89 19.67 9.97 -10.35
N LEU A 90 19.40 8.68 -10.60
CA LEU A 90 18.22 7.99 -10.07
C LEU A 90 18.19 8.02 -8.54
N ASN A 91 19.33 7.81 -7.87
CA ASN A 91 19.41 7.89 -6.41
C ASN A 91 19.08 9.31 -5.90
N ALA A 92 19.56 10.35 -6.60
CA ALA A 92 19.27 11.73 -6.26
C ALA A 92 17.77 12.05 -6.37
N VAL A 93 17.11 11.59 -7.44
CA VAL A 93 15.65 11.75 -7.62
C VAL A 93 14.89 11.07 -6.49
N LEU A 94 15.21 9.80 -6.18
CA LEU A 94 14.55 9.06 -5.10
C LEU A 94 14.73 9.72 -3.73
N ARG A 95 15.89 10.37 -3.49
CA ARG A 95 16.12 11.14 -2.25
C ARG A 95 15.23 12.38 -2.18
N LEU A 96 15.04 13.09 -3.29
CA LEU A 96 14.16 14.27 -3.35
C LEU A 96 12.70 13.88 -3.11
N GLU A 97 12.22 12.82 -3.77
CA GLU A 97 10.86 12.30 -3.56
C GLU A 97 10.62 11.91 -2.09
N ARG A 98 11.61 11.27 -1.45
CA ARG A 98 11.54 10.92 -0.03
C ARG A 98 11.46 12.16 0.87
N LEU A 99 12.24 13.20 0.59
CA LEU A 99 12.19 14.46 1.34
C LEU A 99 10.83 15.16 1.19
N ASP A 100 10.24 15.13 0.00
CA ASP A 100 8.92 15.71 -0.24
C ASP A 100 7.82 14.90 0.46
N ALA A 101 7.91 13.57 0.45
CA ALA A 101 7.02 12.71 1.24
C ALA A 101 7.12 12.99 2.75
N ASP A 102 8.34 13.19 3.27
CA ASP A 102 8.57 13.53 4.69
C ASP A 102 7.99 14.92 5.04
N ARG A 103 8.12 15.90 4.14
CA ARG A 103 7.52 17.24 4.28
C ARG A 103 5.99 17.17 4.29
N GLU A 104 5.40 16.40 3.39
CA GLU A 104 3.95 16.21 3.33
C GLU A 104 3.43 15.49 4.58
N ALA A 105 4.12 14.45 5.04
CA ALA A 105 3.80 13.77 6.28
C ALA A 105 3.88 14.72 7.49
N ALA A 106 4.87 15.61 7.54
CA ALA A 106 4.98 16.63 8.60
C ALA A 106 3.81 17.62 8.55
N ARG A 107 3.41 18.08 7.36
CA ARG A 107 2.24 18.95 7.17
C ARG A 107 0.95 18.29 7.65
N LEU A 108 0.70 17.03 7.28
CA LEU A 108 -0.49 16.29 7.70
C LEU A 108 -0.53 16.08 9.22
N ARG A 109 0.61 15.77 9.85
CA ARG A 109 0.71 15.66 11.32
C ARG A 109 0.37 16.98 12.00
N GLN A 110 0.81 18.11 11.45
CA GLN A 110 0.46 19.43 11.98
C GLN A 110 -1.04 19.70 11.85
N GLN A 111 -1.63 19.46 10.68
CA GLN A 111 -3.08 19.61 10.48
C GLN A 111 -3.91 18.76 11.44
N LEU A 112 -3.45 17.53 11.73
CA LEU A 112 -4.11 16.66 12.71
C LEU A 112 -4.08 17.26 14.12
N ARG A 113 -2.93 17.79 14.55
CA ARG A 113 -2.79 18.47 15.86
C ARG A 113 -3.70 19.68 15.94
N ASP A 114 -3.75 20.51 14.90
CA ASP A 114 -4.61 21.70 14.86
C ASP A 114 -6.09 21.31 14.94
N THR A 115 -6.49 20.26 14.23
CA THR A 115 -7.87 19.73 14.28
C THR A 115 -8.21 19.18 15.66
N GLN A 116 -7.28 18.48 16.32
CA GLN A 116 -7.46 18.00 17.69
C GLN A 116 -7.63 19.16 18.67
N ALA A 117 -6.78 20.19 18.58
CA ALA A 117 -6.88 21.38 19.40
C ALA A 117 -8.25 22.08 19.23
N GLN A 118 -8.73 22.23 18.00
CA GLN A 118 -10.06 22.78 17.71
C GLN A 118 -11.20 21.95 18.34
N ARG A 119 -11.10 20.62 18.29
CA ARG A 119 -12.09 19.73 18.92
C ARG A 119 -12.09 19.85 20.42
N ASP A 120 -10.92 19.95 21.04
CA ASP A 120 -10.79 20.11 22.49
C ASP A 120 -11.30 21.48 22.95
N GLU A 121 -11.06 22.54 22.16
CA GLU A 121 -11.65 23.87 22.39
C GLU A 121 -13.18 23.83 22.32
N LEU A 122 -13.74 23.19 21.28
CA LEU A 122 -15.20 23.02 21.15
C LEU A 122 -15.80 22.23 22.31
N ARG A 123 -15.14 21.14 22.74
CA ARG A 123 -15.54 20.37 23.93
C ARG A 123 -15.52 21.21 25.18
N ALA A 124 -14.48 22.01 25.39
CA ALA A 124 -14.39 22.91 26.54
C ALA A 124 -15.53 23.96 26.52
N ARG A 125 -15.85 24.53 25.35
CA ARG A 125 -16.99 25.44 25.19
C ARG A 125 -18.32 24.75 25.49
N HIS A 126 -18.53 23.55 24.98
CA HIS A 126 -19.74 22.78 25.26
C HIS A 126 -19.90 22.50 26.76
N ALA A 127 -18.82 22.14 27.45
CA ALA A 127 -18.85 21.92 28.90
C ALA A 127 -19.27 23.18 29.68
N VAL A 128 -18.87 24.37 29.23
CA VAL A 128 -19.33 25.65 29.82
C VAL A 128 -20.83 25.85 29.57
N TYR A 129 -21.30 25.61 28.35
CA TYR A 129 -22.73 25.72 28.04
C TYR A 129 -23.58 24.72 28.83
N ASP A 130 -23.14 23.47 28.94
CA ASP A 130 -23.83 22.45 29.73
C ASP A 130 -23.95 22.87 31.20
N ARG A 131 -22.90 23.50 31.76
CA ARG A 131 -22.93 24.06 33.12
C ARG A 131 -23.94 25.21 33.25
N LEU A 132 -23.94 26.16 32.31
CA LEU A 132 -24.90 27.27 32.31
C LEU A 132 -26.35 26.78 32.18
N ILE A 133 -26.60 25.82 31.30
CA ILE A 133 -27.92 25.20 31.14
C ILE A 133 -28.33 24.50 32.45
N ALA A 134 -27.41 23.81 33.12
CA ALA A 134 -27.65 23.17 34.39
C ALA A 134 -28.03 24.17 35.50
N GLU A 135 -27.34 25.31 35.57
CA GLU A 135 -27.61 26.41 36.49
C GLU A 135 -28.98 27.06 36.22
N LEU A 136 -29.28 27.40 34.96
CA LEU A 136 -30.55 28.03 34.55
C LEU A 136 -31.77 27.14 34.84
N ASN A 137 -31.63 25.83 34.69
CA ASN A 137 -32.73 24.88 34.92
C ASN A 137 -32.86 24.43 36.40
N GLY A 138 -32.06 24.97 37.32
CA GLY A 138 -32.04 24.54 38.72
C GLY A 138 -31.57 23.08 38.90
N THR A 139 -30.95 22.50 37.88
CA THR A 139 -30.50 21.10 37.84
C THR A 139 -29.01 21.01 38.14
N TRP A 140 -28.64 21.12 39.42
CA TRP A 140 -27.26 20.87 39.88
C TRP A 140 -26.77 19.44 39.51
N PRO A 141 -25.44 19.21 39.39
CA PRO A 141 -24.89 17.86 39.23
C PRO A 141 -25.34 16.95 40.38
N ALA A 142 -25.61 15.68 40.06
CA ALA A 142 -26.25 14.73 40.97
C ALA A 142 -25.46 14.48 42.28
N SER A 143 -24.15 14.74 42.28
CA SER A 143 -23.27 14.64 43.45
C SER A 143 -23.55 15.68 44.54
N GLU A 144 -24.27 16.77 44.22
CA GLU A 144 -24.50 17.90 45.14
C GLU A 144 -25.99 18.16 45.41
N ARG A 145 -26.88 17.26 44.96
CA ARG A 145 -28.31 17.39 45.26
C ARG A 145 -28.63 16.82 46.65
N PRO A 146 -29.31 17.55 47.54
CA PRO A 146 -29.94 16.93 48.70
C PRO A 146 -30.98 15.92 48.19
N SER A 147 -30.89 14.69 48.69
CA SER A 147 -31.75 13.56 48.35
C SER A 147 -33.24 13.93 48.48
N ARG A 148 -33.86 14.38 47.37
CA ARG A 148 -35.31 14.36 47.21
C ARG A 148 -35.67 12.95 46.75
N ALA A 149 -36.11 12.13 47.69
CA ALA A 149 -36.73 10.85 47.40
C ALA A 149 -37.79 11.07 46.31
N LYS A 150 -37.62 10.42 45.14
CA LYS A 150 -38.65 10.48 44.10
C LYS A 150 -39.91 9.85 44.69
N PRO A 151 -41.09 10.47 44.51
CA PRO A 151 -42.34 9.84 44.91
C PRO A 151 -42.44 8.50 44.19
N ARG A 152 -42.66 7.43 44.95
CA ARG A 152 -42.95 6.10 44.39
C ARG A 152 -44.12 6.23 43.42
N ARG A 153 -43.96 5.75 42.19
CA ARG A 153 -45.05 5.71 41.20
C ARG A 153 -46.16 4.84 41.76
N VAL A 154 -47.31 5.45 42.04
CA VAL A 154 -48.53 4.72 42.39
C VAL A 154 -49.33 4.56 41.11
N TYR A 155 -49.35 3.35 40.56
CA TYR A 155 -50.09 3.02 39.36
C TYR A 155 -51.58 2.84 39.69
N SER A 156 -52.45 3.43 38.88
CA SER A 156 -53.90 3.25 39.03
C SER A 156 -54.33 1.78 38.91
N PRO A 157 -55.48 1.38 39.48
CA PRO A 157 -56.02 0.02 39.33
C PRO A 157 -56.16 -0.42 37.86
N ALA A 158 -56.51 0.51 36.97
CA ALA A 158 -56.60 0.26 35.53
C ALA A 158 -55.24 -0.07 34.90
N ALA A 159 -54.17 0.63 35.31
CA ALA A 159 -52.81 0.31 34.89
C ALA A 159 -52.35 -1.06 35.43
N GLN A 160 -52.69 -1.40 36.67
CA GLN A 160 -52.37 -2.71 37.24
C GLN A 160 -53.07 -3.85 36.49
N GLU A 161 -54.33 -3.68 36.12
CA GLU A 161 -55.06 -4.67 35.31
C GLU A 161 -54.49 -4.77 33.89
N ALA A 162 -54.20 -3.64 33.25
CA ALA A 162 -53.56 -3.60 31.93
C ALA A 162 -52.18 -4.30 31.94
N ALA A 163 -51.42 -4.15 33.03
CA ALA A 163 -50.14 -4.83 33.22
C ALA A 163 -50.30 -6.35 33.33
N ARG A 164 -51.35 -6.85 34.00
CA ARG A 164 -51.68 -8.28 34.03
C ARG A 164 -52.04 -8.80 32.63
N VAL A 165 -52.85 -8.05 31.88
CA VAL A 165 -53.22 -8.42 30.50
C VAL A 165 -51.99 -8.54 29.59
N LEU A 166 -50.97 -7.68 29.78
CA LEU A 166 -49.73 -7.73 29.00
C LEU A 166 -48.61 -8.60 29.59
N GLY A 167 -48.78 -9.11 30.82
CA GLY A 167 -47.71 -9.83 31.54
C GLY A 167 -46.49 -8.95 31.83
N VAL A 168 -46.70 -7.70 32.21
CA VAL A 168 -45.65 -6.73 32.56
C VAL A 168 -45.65 -6.50 34.07
N GLU A 169 -44.49 -6.54 34.70
CA GLU A 169 -44.34 -6.09 36.08
C GLU A 169 -44.17 -4.57 36.13
N LEU A 170 -45.06 -3.89 36.86
CA LEU A 170 -44.99 -2.46 37.08
C LEU A 170 -44.05 -2.15 38.24
N GLY A 171 -43.00 -1.37 37.96
CA GLY A 171 -42.03 -0.90 38.94
C GLY A 171 -41.50 0.48 38.57
N GLU A 172 -40.52 0.96 39.33
CA GLU A 172 -39.89 2.28 39.10
C GLU A 172 -39.12 2.34 37.77
N ARG A 173 -38.69 1.18 37.26
CA ARG A 173 -37.89 1.05 36.04
C ARG A 173 -38.69 0.67 34.80
N THR A 174 -40.00 0.48 34.92
CA THR A 174 -40.83 0.11 33.75
C THR A 174 -40.82 1.26 32.74
N THR A 175 -40.38 0.96 31.52
CA THR A 175 -40.26 1.92 30.42
C THR A 175 -41.35 1.72 29.36
N GLU A 176 -41.55 2.72 28.49
CA GLU A 176 -42.42 2.53 27.31
C GLU A 176 -41.95 1.36 26.43
N ARG A 177 -40.64 1.08 26.39
CA ARG A 177 -40.06 0.00 25.60
C ARG A 177 -40.52 -1.37 26.12
N ASP A 178 -40.57 -1.54 27.44
CA ASP A 178 -41.01 -2.78 28.07
C ASP A 178 -42.49 -3.07 27.76
N VAL A 179 -43.34 -2.03 27.84
CA VAL A 179 -44.76 -2.12 27.48
C VAL A 179 -44.95 -2.44 26.00
N LYS A 180 -44.22 -1.79 25.10
CA LYS A 180 -44.29 -2.05 23.64
C LYS A 180 -43.84 -3.47 23.31
N HIS A 181 -42.80 -3.97 23.97
CA HIS A 181 -42.30 -5.34 23.75
C HIS A 181 -43.29 -6.39 24.27
N ALA A 182 -43.91 -6.16 25.43
CA ALA A 182 -44.94 -7.04 25.97
C ALA A 182 -46.21 -7.06 25.10
N TYR A 183 -46.66 -5.90 24.64
CA TYR A 183 -47.73 -5.78 23.66
C TYR A 183 -47.42 -6.57 22.38
N TRP A 184 -46.22 -6.43 21.83
CA TRP A 184 -45.83 -7.17 20.64
C TRP A 184 -45.98 -8.68 20.86
N ARG A 185 -45.44 -9.24 21.95
CA ARG A 185 -45.59 -10.67 22.28
C ARG A 185 -47.06 -11.10 22.42
N ALA A 186 -47.87 -10.34 23.16
CA ALA A 186 -49.28 -10.65 23.37
C ALA A 186 -50.11 -10.55 22.07
N SER A 187 -49.77 -9.59 21.20
CA SER A 187 -50.42 -9.39 19.90
C SER A 187 -50.16 -10.57 18.95
N GLN A 188 -48.97 -11.18 18.98
CA GLN A 188 -48.67 -12.33 18.12
C GLN A 188 -49.56 -13.54 18.42
N LEU A 189 -50.04 -13.66 19.66
CA LEU A 189 -50.88 -14.76 20.15
C LEU A 189 -52.39 -14.49 20.02
N THR A 190 -52.79 -13.22 19.86
CA THR A 190 -54.20 -12.81 19.88
C THR A 190 -54.67 -12.22 18.55
N HIS A 191 -53.78 -12.04 17.57
CA HIS A 191 -54.11 -11.42 16.29
C HIS A 191 -55.19 -12.23 15.53
N PRO A 192 -56.28 -11.59 15.06
CA PRO A 192 -57.38 -12.29 14.38
C PRO A 192 -56.92 -13.04 13.12
N ASP A 193 -56.01 -12.46 12.33
CA ASP A 193 -55.46 -13.09 11.12
C ASP A 193 -54.65 -14.38 11.39
N ARG A 194 -54.32 -14.66 12.66
CA ARG A 194 -53.54 -15.85 13.04
C ARG A 194 -54.35 -16.91 13.78
N ASN A 195 -55.55 -16.56 14.22
CA ASN A 195 -56.42 -17.42 15.04
C ASN A 195 -57.82 -17.53 14.41
N ASP A 196 -57.89 -17.78 13.10
CA ASP A 196 -59.12 -18.07 12.34
C ASP A 196 -60.31 -17.11 12.60
N GLY A 197 -60.03 -15.85 12.93
CA GLY A 197 -61.03 -14.83 13.22
C GLY A 197 -61.61 -14.83 14.65
N GLU A 198 -61.28 -15.82 15.49
CA GLU A 198 -61.77 -15.93 16.89
C GLU A 198 -60.98 -15.06 17.90
N GLY A 199 -59.98 -14.29 17.44
CA GLY A 199 -59.10 -13.48 18.31
C GLY A 199 -59.49 -12.00 18.51
N GLY A 200 -60.53 -11.51 17.84
CA GLY A 200 -60.82 -10.07 17.76
C GLY A 200 -60.97 -9.37 19.12
N GLU A 201 -61.75 -9.95 20.03
CA GLU A 201 -61.96 -9.38 21.37
C GLU A 201 -60.68 -9.41 22.23
N ALA A 202 -59.90 -10.50 22.14
CA ALA A 202 -58.64 -10.65 22.85
C ALA A 202 -57.59 -9.62 22.37
N PHE A 203 -57.50 -9.40 21.05
CA PHE A 203 -56.60 -8.41 20.46
C PHE A 203 -56.96 -6.97 20.89
N MET A 204 -58.26 -6.65 20.93
CA MET A 204 -58.73 -5.35 21.41
C MET A 204 -58.40 -5.14 22.90
N ARG A 205 -58.52 -6.19 23.73
CA ARG A 205 -58.15 -6.14 25.14
C ARG A 205 -56.65 -5.85 25.34
N VAL A 206 -55.78 -6.53 24.58
CA VAL A 206 -54.33 -6.32 24.59
C VAL A 206 -53.94 -4.92 24.10
N THR A 207 -54.66 -4.40 23.10
CA THR A 207 -54.44 -3.03 22.58
C THR A 207 -54.87 -1.97 23.60
N SER A 208 -56.05 -2.10 24.20
CA SER A 208 -56.52 -1.21 25.27
C SER A 208 -55.60 -1.20 26.49
N ALA A 209 -55.03 -2.36 26.84
CA ALA A 209 -54.06 -2.48 27.92
C ALA A 209 -52.75 -1.72 27.63
N ARG A 210 -52.23 -1.83 26.40
CA ARG A 210 -51.04 -1.06 25.95
C ARG A 210 -51.28 0.44 26.10
N ASP A 211 -52.41 0.94 25.61
CA ASP A 211 -52.69 2.37 25.59
C ASP A 211 -52.88 2.93 27.00
N THR A 212 -53.53 2.16 27.88
CA THR A 212 -53.67 2.49 29.31
C THR A 212 -52.29 2.62 29.99
N LEU A 213 -51.38 1.66 29.76
CA LEU A 213 -50.04 1.69 30.34
C LEU A 213 -49.15 2.80 29.77
N LEU A 214 -49.19 3.06 28.46
CA LEU A 214 -48.42 4.14 27.86
C LEU A 214 -48.91 5.51 28.33
N SER A 215 -50.23 5.70 28.47
CA SER A 215 -50.81 6.91 29.05
C SER A 215 -50.34 7.11 30.48
N GLU A 216 -50.37 6.06 31.30
CA GLU A 216 -49.94 6.13 32.69
C GLU A 216 -48.43 6.41 32.82
N LEU A 217 -47.58 5.76 32.02
CA LEU A 217 -46.14 6.01 32.03
C LEU A 217 -45.78 7.45 31.63
N ARG A 218 -46.53 8.04 30.69
CA ARG A 218 -46.35 9.44 30.27
C ARG A 218 -46.76 10.45 31.33
N ARG A 219 -47.71 10.11 32.22
CA ARG A 219 -48.03 10.97 33.38
C ARG A 219 -46.87 11.11 34.37
N TRP A 220 -45.91 10.19 34.32
CA TRP A 220 -44.75 10.13 35.21
C TRP A 220 -43.40 10.34 34.50
N ALA A 221 -43.40 10.69 33.21
CA ALA A 221 -42.22 11.00 32.42
C ALA A 221 -41.94 12.50 32.45
#